data_AF-A0A2E2TAZ7-F1
#
_entry.id   AF-A0A2E2TAZ7-F1
#
_cell.length_a   1.000
_cell.length_b   1.000
_cell.length_c   1.000
_cell.angle_alpha   90.00
_cell.angle_beta   90.00
_cell.angle_gamma   90.00
#
_symmetry.space_group_name_H-M   'P 1'
#
loop_
_entity.id
_entity.type
_entity.pdbx_description
1 polymer ?
#
loop_
_entity_poly.entity_id
_entity_poly.type
_entity_poly.pdbx_seq_one_letter_code
_entity_poly.pdbx_strand_id
1 'polypeptide(L)'
;MKPELENLINMALVDGVVTEKEKAIILRKAEALGEDIDEVEMILDGKRHQLEVSKPKQKEKVGNIKTCPACGASVKAMSLSCSDCDHEFSNLKGNNSLTDLMNKLSSIKGDTKSYENEAKRVNIIKDHPISNDKETMFEFLTYMSSKVLSVNTVSDEINAYQGRAIEIISKLRLICSNDLSLMNQLDKIENQMNRKKSKNGLGYIIRWVFGSIAWCLITYLMIATIARIFGAHWWPF
;
A
#
# COMPACT_ATOMS: atom_id res chain seq x y z
N MET A 1 -41.96 -41.59 14.67
CA MET A 1 -41.70 -40.38 15.48
C MET A 1 -42.96 -39.90 16.20
N LYS A 2 -42.92 -39.96 17.54
CA LYS A 2 -43.96 -39.42 18.43
C LYS A 2 -43.95 -37.87 18.48
N PRO A 3 -45.12 -37.22 18.68
CA PRO A 3 -45.25 -35.76 18.61
C PRO A 3 -44.45 -35.01 19.69
N GLU A 4 -44.24 -35.62 20.86
CA GLU A 4 -43.41 -35.03 21.93
C GLU A 4 -41.94 -34.88 21.52
N LEU A 5 -41.41 -35.87 20.80
CA LEU A 5 -40.02 -35.86 20.37
C LEU A 5 -39.82 -34.87 19.21
N GLU A 6 -40.80 -34.76 18.32
CA GLU A 6 -40.76 -33.79 17.22
C GLU A 6 -40.78 -32.34 17.72
N ASN A 7 -41.57 -32.05 18.76
CA ASN A 7 -41.57 -30.74 19.39
C ASN A 7 -40.22 -30.38 20.04
N LEU A 8 -39.54 -31.36 20.66
CA LEU A 8 -38.21 -31.16 21.23
C LEU A 8 -37.16 -30.86 20.14
N ILE A 9 -37.22 -31.58 19.02
CA ILE A 9 -36.35 -31.30 17.87
C ILE A 9 -36.62 -29.90 17.32
N ASN A 10 -37.89 -29.53 17.14
CA ASN A 10 -38.23 -28.22 16.59
C ASN A 10 -37.79 -27.08 17.52
N MET A 11 -37.91 -27.23 18.85
CA MET A 11 -37.41 -26.25 19.83
C MET A 11 -35.88 -26.12 19.77
N ALA A 12 -35.15 -27.23 19.71
CA ALA A 12 -33.68 -27.21 19.62
C ALA A 12 -33.17 -26.62 18.29
N LEU A 13 -33.99 -26.68 17.23
CA LEU A 13 -33.65 -26.13 15.92
C LEU A 13 -33.98 -24.64 15.75
N VAL A 14 -34.72 -24.01 16.69
CA VAL A 14 -35.08 -22.58 16.62
C VAL A 14 -33.83 -21.69 16.59
N ASP A 15 -32.84 -22.00 17.42
CA ASP A 15 -31.60 -21.23 17.51
C ASP A 15 -30.63 -21.56 16.36
N GLY A 16 -30.97 -22.56 15.53
CA GLY A 16 -30.20 -22.98 14.37
C GLY A 16 -28.84 -23.61 14.70
N VAL A 17 -28.56 -23.88 15.97
CA VAL A 17 -27.38 -24.57 16.49
C VAL A 17 -27.88 -25.56 17.53
N VAL A 18 -27.72 -26.86 17.26
CA VAL A 18 -28.03 -27.90 18.25
C VAL A 18 -26.76 -28.20 19.03
N THR A 19 -26.78 -27.90 20.32
CA THR A 19 -25.66 -28.19 21.22
C THR A 19 -25.57 -29.68 21.53
N GLU A 20 -24.39 -30.18 21.90
CA GLU A 20 -24.18 -31.58 22.29
C GLU A 20 -25.09 -32.01 23.46
N LYS A 21 -25.41 -31.06 24.36
CA LYS A 21 -26.33 -31.30 25.48
C LYS A 21 -27.77 -31.50 25.02
N GLU A 22 -28.24 -30.71 24.07
CA GLU A 22 -29.58 -30.86 23.49
C GLU A 22 -29.70 -32.15 22.69
N LYS A 23 -28.67 -32.48 21.91
CA LYS A 23 -28.58 -33.77 21.20
C LYS A 23 -28.71 -34.95 22.18
N ALA A 24 -27.96 -34.93 23.29
CA ALA A 24 -28.04 -35.98 24.31
C ALA A 24 -29.45 -36.09 24.94
N ILE A 25 -30.14 -34.97 25.17
CA ILE A 25 -31.51 -34.97 25.72
C ILE A 25 -32.51 -35.57 24.73
N ILE A 26 -32.39 -35.23 23.44
CA ILE A 26 -33.26 -35.76 22.37
C ILE A 26 -33.08 -37.27 22.25
N LEU A 27 -31.84 -37.77 22.23
CA LEU A 27 -31.56 -39.21 22.11
C LEU A 27 -32.04 -39.99 23.33
N ARG A 28 -31.83 -39.48 24.55
CA ARG A 28 -32.35 -40.12 25.77
C ARG A 28 -33.87 -40.18 25.80
N LYS A 29 -34.55 -39.15 25.27
CA LYS A 29 -36.02 -39.14 25.16
C LYS A 29 -36.51 -40.06 24.04
N ALA A 30 -35.77 -40.21 22.95
CA ALA A 30 -36.06 -41.19 21.90
C ALA A 30 -36.00 -42.62 22.43
N GLU A 31 -34.95 -42.95 23.18
CA GLU A 31 -34.77 -44.24 23.84
C GLU A 31 -35.92 -44.54 24.84
N ALA A 32 -36.27 -43.57 25.68
CA ALA A 32 -37.40 -43.71 26.61
C ALA A 32 -38.75 -43.88 25.92
N LEU A 33 -38.87 -43.43 24.67
CA LEU A 33 -40.05 -43.58 23.84
C LEU A 33 -39.99 -44.84 22.95
N GLY A 34 -38.90 -45.62 22.98
CA GLY A 34 -38.72 -46.83 22.18
C GLY A 34 -38.58 -46.56 20.69
N GLU A 35 -38.09 -45.38 20.30
CA GLU A 35 -37.72 -45.08 18.91
C GLU A 35 -36.23 -45.41 18.69
N ASP A 36 -35.86 -45.72 17.46
CA ASP A 36 -34.48 -46.04 17.11
C ASP A 36 -33.57 -44.81 17.20
N ILE A 37 -32.43 -44.97 17.86
CA ILE A 37 -31.50 -43.86 18.17
C ILE A 37 -30.85 -43.35 16.87
N ASP A 38 -30.44 -44.26 15.98
CA ASP A 38 -29.74 -43.94 14.75
C ASP A 38 -30.69 -43.24 13.75
N GLU A 39 -31.97 -43.67 13.68
CA GLU A 39 -33.00 -43.00 12.89
C GLU A 39 -33.25 -41.57 13.36
N VAL A 40 -33.34 -41.33 14.68
CA VAL A 40 -33.59 -39.99 15.23
C VAL A 40 -32.39 -39.07 15.03
N GLU A 41 -31.17 -39.58 15.16
CA GLU A 41 -29.95 -38.83 14.88
C GLU A 41 -29.88 -38.40 13.41
N MET A 42 -30.18 -39.32 12.48
CA MET A 42 -30.23 -39.02 11.05
C MET A 42 -31.28 -37.96 10.71
N ILE A 43 -32.46 -38.01 11.33
CA ILE A 43 -33.53 -37.02 11.13
C ILE A 43 -33.12 -35.65 11.69
N LEU A 44 -32.50 -35.62 12.87
CA LEU A 44 -32.03 -34.39 13.50
C LEU A 44 -30.99 -33.68 12.62
N ASP A 45 -30.00 -34.41 12.11
CA ASP A 45 -28.97 -33.85 11.23
C ASP A 45 -29.53 -33.47 9.84
N GLY A 46 -30.49 -34.25 9.32
CA GLY A 46 -31.22 -33.90 8.10
C GLY A 46 -31.98 -32.57 8.22
N LYS A 47 -32.70 -32.36 9.33
CA LYS A 47 -33.40 -31.09 9.60
C LYS A 47 -32.41 -29.93 9.81
N ARG A 48 -31.27 -30.15 10.47
CA ARG A 48 -30.20 -29.15 10.60
C ARG A 48 -29.68 -28.69 9.25
N HIS A 49 -29.37 -29.62 8.35
CA HIS A 49 -28.88 -29.28 7.01
C HIS A 49 -29.91 -28.50 6.17
N GLN A 50 -31.20 -28.83 6.27
CA GLN A 50 -32.26 -28.07 5.60
C GLN A 50 -32.31 -26.61 6.07
N LEU A 51 -32.07 -26.36 7.36
CA LEU A 51 -31.98 -25.01 7.93
C LEU A 51 -30.70 -24.27 7.51
N GLU A 52 -29.58 -24.97 7.33
CA GLU A 52 -28.36 -24.34 6.81
C GLU A 52 -28.45 -23.99 5.33
N VAL A 53 -29.11 -24.83 4.53
CA VAL A 53 -29.31 -24.59 3.09
C VAL A 53 -30.33 -23.48 2.83
N SER A 54 -31.33 -23.31 3.71
CA SER A 54 -32.34 -22.25 3.60
C SER A 54 -31.92 -20.91 4.19
N LYS A 55 -30.85 -20.84 5.00
CA LYS A 55 -30.23 -19.57 5.37
C LYS A 55 -29.55 -18.96 4.13
N PRO A 56 -29.83 -17.69 3.76
CA PRO A 56 -29.05 -17.02 2.72
C PRO A 56 -27.60 -17.00 3.19
N LYS A 57 -26.71 -17.71 2.46
CA LYS A 57 -25.26 -17.69 2.71
C LYS A 57 -24.86 -16.24 2.89
N GLN A 58 -24.46 -15.87 4.11
CA GLN A 58 -23.84 -14.58 4.37
C GLN A 58 -22.55 -14.57 3.55
N LYS A 59 -22.64 -14.02 2.33
CA LYS A 59 -21.46 -13.63 1.57
C LYS A 59 -20.73 -12.67 2.50
N GLU A 60 -19.53 -13.07 2.88
CA GLU A 60 -18.54 -12.17 3.48
C GLU A 60 -18.63 -10.84 2.74
N LYS A 61 -18.70 -9.73 3.50
CA LYS A 61 -18.75 -8.37 2.96
C LYS A 61 -17.41 -8.07 2.27
N VAL A 62 -17.19 -8.65 1.11
CA VAL A 62 -16.09 -8.34 0.22
C VAL A 62 -16.47 -7.04 -0.48
N GLY A 63 -15.92 -5.95 0.05
CA GLY A 63 -15.94 -4.63 -0.56
C GLY A 63 -17.14 -3.77 -0.17
N ASN A 64 -16.87 -2.50 0.16
CA ASN A 64 -17.88 -1.46 0.11
C ASN A 64 -18.54 -1.49 -1.27
N ILE A 65 -19.76 -2.01 -1.38
CA ILE A 65 -20.59 -1.83 -2.56
C ILE A 65 -20.91 -0.33 -2.62
N LYS A 66 -20.28 0.38 -3.55
CA LYS A 66 -20.59 1.78 -3.82
C LYS A 66 -21.93 1.80 -4.55
N THR A 67 -22.94 2.44 -3.97
CA THR A 67 -24.24 2.64 -4.63
C THR A 67 -24.27 3.99 -5.32
N CYS A 68 -24.95 4.07 -6.47
CA CYS A 68 -25.13 5.35 -7.14
C CYS A 68 -26.02 6.27 -6.28
N PRO A 69 -25.62 7.52 -5.99
CA PRO A 69 -26.45 8.43 -5.21
C PRO A 69 -27.68 8.92 -5.98
N ALA A 70 -27.68 8.82 -7.33
CA ALA A 70 -28.79 9.26 -8.16
C ALA A 70 -29.87 8.18 -8.35
N CYS A 71 -29.49 6.91 -8.54
CA CYS A 71 -30.45 5.82 -8.81
C CYS A 71 -30.40 4.63 -7.84
N GLY A 72 -29.44 4.58 -6.92
CA GLY A 72 -29.30 3.49 -5.95
C GLY A 72 -28.71 2.19 -6.51
N ALA A 73 -28.40 2.12 -7.81
CA ALA A 73 -27.78 0.94 -8.42
C ALA A 73 -26.41 0.60 -7.81
N SER A 74 -26.04 -0.68 -7.84
CA SER A 74 -24.70 -1.12 -7.43
C SER A 74 -23.68 -0.74 -8.49
N VAL A 75 -22.70 0.07 -8.11
CA VAL A 75 -21.68 0.62 -9.01
C VAL A 75 -20.38 -0.14 -8.84
N LYS A 76 -19.75 -0.51 -9.96
CA LYS A 76 -18.41 -1.10 -9.94
C LYS A 76 -17.42 -0.05 -9.45
N ALA A 77 -16.49 -0.44 -8.57
CA ALA A 77 -15.39 0.45 -8.21
C ALA A 77 -14.70 0.97 -9.50
N MET A 78 -14.47 2.29 -9.57
CA MET A 78 -13.77 2.99 -10.67
C MET A 78 -14.59 3.37 -11.92
N SER A 79 -15.91 3.13 -11.99
CA SER A 79 -16.69 3.70 -13.09
C SER A 79 -16.83 5.22 -12.94
N LEU A 80 -16.57 6.00 -13.99
CA LEU A 80 -16.75 7.45 -14.01
C LEU A 80 -18.23 7.87 -14.07
N SER A 81 -19.09 6.99 -14.60
CA SER A 81 -20.53 7.21 -14.72
C SER A 81 -21.31 5.95 -14.32
N CYS A 82 -22.54 6.15 -13.86
CA CYS A 82 -23.45 5.05 -13.57
C CYS A 82 -23.99 4.45 -14.86
N SER A 83 -23.86 3.13 -15.06
CA SER A 83 -24.41 2.44 -16.23
C SER A 83 -25.93 2.52 -16.36
N ASP A 84 -26.62 2.75 -15.25
CA ASP A 84 -28.09 2.64 -15.18
C ASP A 84 -28.78 4.02 -15.23
N CYS A 85 -28.06 5.10 -14.92
CA CYS A 85 -28.65 6.46 -14.90
C CYS A 85 -27.73 7.56 -15.43
N ASP A 86 -26.58 7.20 -16.02
CA ASP A 86 -25.57 8.12 -16.58
C ASP A 86 -25.10 9.24 -15.64
N HIS A 87 -25.34 9.10 -14.32
CA HIS A 87 -24.83 10.05 -13.34
C HIS A 87 -23.30 9.97 -13.27
N GLU A 88 -22.64 11.09 -13.58
CA GLU A 88 -21.18 11.22 -13.45
C GLU A 88 -20.78 11.32 -11.97
N PHE A 89 -19.95 10.37 -11.54
CA PHE A 89 -19.40 10.36 -10.20
C PHE A 89 -18.29 11.40 -10.09
N SER A 90 -18.64 12.58 -9.60
CA SER A 90 -17.66 13.50 -9.05
C SER A 90 -17.16 12.91 -7.73
N ASN A 91 -15.90 12.46 -7.66
CA ASN A 91 -15.26 11.93 -6.46
C ASN A 91 -15.22 12.98 -5.31
N LEU A 92 -16.34 13.24 -4.64
CA LEU A 92 -16.45 14.31 -3.62
C LEU A 92 -16.12 13.85 -2.20
N LYS A 93 -15.69 12.60 -2.00
CA LYS A 93 -15.09 12.14 -0.74
C LYS A 93 -13.96 11.15 -1.02
N GLY A 94 -12.92 11.61 -1.72
CA GLY A 94 -11.63 10.92 -1.74
C GLY A 94 -11.02 10.99 -0.35
N ASN A 95 -10.55 9.86 0.18
CA ASN A 95 -9.66 9.84 1.32
C ASN A 95 -8.40 10.62 0.94
N ASN A 96 -8.39 11.90 1.30
CA ASN A 96 -7.42 12.90 0.88
C ASN A 96 -6.05 12.71 1.58
N SER A 97 -5.50 11.49 1.63
CA SER A 97 -4.20 11.20 2.25
C SER A 97 -3.09 11.99 1.57
N LEU A 98 -3.17 12.17 0.24
CA LEU A 98 -2.24 13.03 -0.48
C LEU A 98 -2.38 14.50 -0.09
N THR A 99 -3.62 14.99 0.08
CA THR A 99 -3.88 16.35 0.55
C THR A 99 -3.39 16.55 1.99
N ASP A 100 -3.54 15.54 2.86
CA ASP A 100 -3.02 15.57 4.23
C ASP A 100 -1.49 15.69 4.22
N LEU A 101 -0.79 14.92 3.38
CA LEU A 101 0.65 15.08 3.18
C LEU A 101 0.99 16.50 2.72
N MET A 102 0.27 17.02 1.72
CA MET A 102 0.51 18.38 1.20
C MET A 102 0.28 19.45 2.27
N ASN A 103 -0.73 19.28 3.11
CA ASN A 103 -1.04 20.18 4.22
C ASN A 103 0.03 20.13 5.32
N LYS A 104 0.53 18.93 5.65
CA LYS A 104 1.66 18.79 6.58
C LYS A 104 2.91 19.48 6.06
N LEU A 105 3.20 19.33 4.77
CA LEU A 105 4.34 19.99 4.13
C LEU A 105 4.19 21.51 4.05
N SER A 106 2.98 22.02 3.81
CA SER A 106 2.71 23.46 3.75
C SER A 106 2.66 24.12 5.14
N SER A 107 2.36 23.35 6.19
CA SER A 107 2.34 23.85 7.58
C SER A 107 3.73 24.24 8.11
N ILE A 108 4.81 23.80 7.45
CA ILE A 108 6.18 24.20 7.77
C ILE A 108 6.39 25.65 7.31
N LYS A 109 6.37 26.59 8.27
CA LYS A 109 6.62 28.01 8.06
C LYS A 109 8.13 28.32 8.06
N GLY A 110 8.54 29.33 7.28
CA GLY A 110 9.91 29.84 7.23
C GLY A 110 10.66 29.50 5.93
N ASP A 111 11.95 29.80 5.88
CA ASP A 111 12.77 29.55 4.70
C ASP A 111 12.85 28.06 4.39
N THR A 112 12.44 27.69 3.18
CA THR A 112 12.44 26.31 2.68
C THR A 112 13.85 25.74 2.52
N LYS A 113 14.87 26.60 2.51
CA LYS A 113 16.29 26.23 2.44
C LYS A 113 16.96 26.10 3.80
N SER A 114 16.24 26.33 4.90
CA SER A 114 16.78 26.07 6.23
C SER A 114 16.94 24.56 6.43
N TYR A 115 18.13 24.13 6.86
CA TYR A 115 18.47 22.73 7.11
C TYR A 115 17.45 22.03 8.03
N GLU A 116 16.99 22.74 9.07
CA GLU A 116 16.00 22.20 10.02
C GLU A 116 14.64 21.95 9.35
N ASN A 117 14.23 22.84 8.45
CA ASN A 117 12.96 22.69 7.73
C ASN A 117 13.06 21.59 6.67
N GLU A 118 14.21 21.44 6.00
CA GLU A 118 14.44 20.34 5.06
C GLU A 118 14.36 18.99 5.79
N ALA A 119 15.03 18.84 6.93
CA ALA A 119 14.96 17.62 7.73
C ALA A 119 13.53 17.28 8.19
N LYS A 120 12.75 18.29 8.61
CA LYS A 120 11.33 18.10 8.95
C LYS A 120 10.50 17.62 7.77
N ARG A 121 10.69 18.22 6.58
CA ARG A 121 10.00 17.81 5.34
C ARG A 121 10.34 16.38 4.97
N VAL A 122 11.62 16.00 5.05
CA VAL A 122 12.10 14.63 4.81
C VAL A 122 11.40 13.62 5.71
N ASN A 123 11.31 13.90 7.01
CA ASN A 123 10.66 13.00 7.96
C ASN A 123 9.16 12.87 7.67
N ILE A 124 8.47 13.98 7.39
CA ILE A 124 7.05 13.96 6.98
C ILE A 124 6.86 13.06 5.75
N ILE A 125 7.70 13.18 4.73
CA ILE A 125 7.57 12.37 3.49
C ILE A 125 7.77 10.88 3.78
N LYS A 126 8.77 10.53 4.61
CA LYS A 126 9.09 9.14 4.95
C LYS A 126 8.01 8.49 5.81
N ASP A 127 7.52 9.21 6.81
CA ASP A 127 6.66 8.67 7.85
C ASP A 127 5.17 8.72 7.46
N HIS A 128 4.80 9.51 6.44
CA HIS A 128 3.40 9.65 6.04
C HIS A 128 2.80 8.33 5.55
N PRO A 129 1.70 7.83 6.13
CA PRO A 129 1.13 6.54 5.76
C PRO A 129 0.53 6.57 4.36
N ILE A 130 0.85 5.56 3.56
CA ILE A 130 0.26 5.34 2.23
C ILE A 130 -0.80 4.25 2.37
N SER A 131 -2.02 4.56 1.94
CA SER A 131 -3.12 3.60 1.89
C SER A 131 -2.78 2.45 0.94
N ASN A 132 -3.29 1.25 1.21
CA ASN A 132 -3.13 0.08 0.34
C ASN A 132 -4.11 0.08 -0.86
N ASP A 133 -4.79 1.19 -1.11
CA ASP A 133 -5.68 1.37 -2.25
C ASP A 133 -4.91 1.71 -3.54
N LYS A 134 -5.31 1.09 -4.65
CA LYS A 134 -4.63 1.22 -5.95
C LYS A 134 -4.71 2.64 -6.51
N GLU A 135 -5.85 3.33 -6.38
CA GLU A 135 -6.04 4.69 -6.88
C GLU A 135 -5.14 5.66 -6.11
N THR A 136 -5.16 5.53 -4.78
CA THR A 136 -4.30 6.32 -3.88
C THR A 136 -2.82 6.12 -4.23
N MET A 137 -2.37 4.88 -4.47
CA MET A 137 -0.99 4.61 -4.88
C MET A 137 -0.61 5.33 -6.17
N PHE A 138 -1.48 5.38 -7.19
CA PHE A 138 -1.19 6.10 -8.43
C PHE A 138 -1.13 7.61 -8.26
N GLU A 139 -2.00 8.19 -7.45
CA GLU A 139 -1.96 9.63 -7.13
C GLU A 139 -0.64 9.99 -6.45
N PHE A 140 -0.27 9.24 -5.41
CA PHE A 140 1.01 9.42 -4.73
C PHE A 140 2.19 9.21 -5.68
N LEU A 141 2.17 8.16 -6.50
CA LEU A 141 3.25 7.90 -7.47
C LEU A 141 3.41 9.06 -8.46
N THR A 142 2.30 9.58 -8.99
CA THR A 142 2.30 10.70 -9.93
C THR A 142 2.88 11.95 -9.28
N TYR A 143 2.44 12.25 -8.05
CA TYR A 143 2.96 13.39 -7.29
C TYR A 143 4.46 13.24 -6.97
N MET A 144 4.88 12.11 -6.39
CA MET A 144 6.27 11.89 -5.98
C MET A 144 7.22 11.87 -7.19
N SER A 145 6.87 11.14 -8.24
CA SER A 145 7.70 11.06 -9.45
C SER A 145 7.85 12.44 -10.11
N SER A 146 6.79 13.24 -10.16
CA SER A 146 6.86 14.62 -10.66
C SER A 146 7.82 15.49 -9.84
N LYS A 147 7.82 15.39 -8.50
CA LYS A 147 8.80 16.09 -7.65
C LYS A 147 10.24 15.67 -7.94
N VAL A 148 10.49 14.38 -8.09
CA VAL A 148 11.84 13.86 -8.43
C VAL A 148 12.28 14.29 -9.83
N LEU A 149 11.37 14.27 -10.80
CA LEU A 149 11.68 14.55 -12.20
C LEU A 149 11.71 16.05 -12.53
N SER A 150 11.07 16.91 -11.74
CA SER A 150 11.10 18.36 -11.95
C SER A 150 12.41 19.00 -11.46
N VAL A 151 13.03 18.45 -10.43
CA VAL A 151 14.21 19.04 -9.79
C VAL A 151 15.49 18.37 -10.33
N ASN A 152 16.50 19.19 -10.67
CA ASN A 152 17.81 18.70 -11.14
C ASN A 152 18.86 18.62 -10.04
N THR A 153 18.62 19.28 -8.91
CA THR A 153 19.50 19.26 -7.73
C THR A 153 19.22 18.01 -6.89
N VAL A 154 20.28 17.39 -6.36
CA VAL A 154 20.15 16.35 -5.34
C VAL A 154 19.91 17.03 -4.01
N SER A 155 18.81 16.68 -3.35
CA SER A 155 18.52 17.08 -1.98
C SER A 155 17.99 15.87 -1.21
N ASP A 156 18.05 15.92 0.12
CA ASP A 156 17.54 14.83 0.95
C ASP A 156 16.03 14.69 0.82
N GLU A 157 15.33 15.80 0.57
CA GLU A 157 13.90 15.80 0.26
C GLU A 157 13.60 15.03 -1.05
N ILE A 158 14.38 15.26 -2.11
CA ILE A 158 14.21 14.54 -3.39
C ILE A 158 14.50 13.05 -3.22
N ASN A 159 15.52 12.69 -2.43
CA ASN A 159 15.83 11.29 -2.11
C ASN A 159 14.68 10.63 -1.33
N ALA A 160 14.03 11.35 -0.41
CA ALA A 160 12.87 10.87 0.32
C ALA A 160 11.69 10.59 -0.61
N TYR A 161 11.37 11.52 -1.53
CA TYR A 161 10.33 11.32 -2.54
C TYR A 161 10.63 10.13 -3.45
N GLN A 162 11.88 9.97 -3.90
CA GLN A 162 12.28 8.85 -4.74
C GLN A 162 12.12 7.50 -4.01
N GLY A 163 12.56 7.42 -2.76
CA GLY A 163 12.41 6.20 -1.95
C GLY A 163 10.95 5.78 -1.82
N ARG A 164 10.06 6.74 -1.51
CA ARG A 164 8.62 6.48 -1.41
C ARG A 164 8.00 6.09 -2.75
N ALA A 165 8.39 6.74 -3.85
CA ALA A 165 7.92 6.38 -5.19
C ALA A 165 8.29 4.93 -5.55
N ILE A 166 9.51 4.49 -5.24
CA ILE A 166 9.98 3.12 -5.53
C ILE A 166 9.23 2.08 -4.67
N GLU A 167 8.95 2.39 -3.40
CA GLU A 167 8.11 1.53 -2.55
C GLU A 167 6.70 1.36 -3.13
N ILE A 168 6.09 2.47 -3.57
CA ILE A 168 4.77 2.44 -4.22
C ILE A 168 4.81 1.60 -5.49
N ILE A 169 5.80 1.81 -6.36
CA ILE A 169 5.99 1.01 -7.58
C ILE A 169 6.07 -0.48 -7.23
N SER A 170 6.85 -0.84 -6.22
CA SER A 170 7.01 -2.23 -5.78
C SER A 170 5.67 -2.84 -5.32
N LYS A 171 4.87 -2.08 -4.55
CA LYS A 171 3.52 -2.50 -4.15
C LYS A 171 2.57 -2.63 -5.34
N LEU A 172 2.58 -1.67 -6.26
CA LEU A 172 1.77 -1.70 -7.48
C LEU A 172 2.13 -2.89 -8.37
N ARG A 173 3.41 -3.27 -8.48
CA ARG A 173 3.87 -4.46 -9.20
C ARG A 173 3.25 -5.74 -8.63
N LEU A 174 3.16 -5.85 -7.30
CA LEU A 174 2.53 -7.01 -6.63
C LEU A 174 1.02 -7.06 -6.88
N ILE A 175 0.35 -5.91 -6.85
CA ILE A 175 -1.11 -5.83 -7.05
C ILE A 175 -1.50 -6.01 -8.54
N CYS A 176 -0.65 -5.52 -9.46
CA CYS A 176 -0.95 -5.44 -10.89
C CYS A 176 -0.10 -6.41 -11.74
N SER A 177 0.30 -7.55 -11.17
CA SER A 177 1.20 -8.52 -11.82
C SER A 177 0.77 -8.97 -13.22
N ASN A 178 -0.53 -8.91 -13.52
CA ASN A 178 -1.10 -9.43 -14.76
C ASN A 178 -1.11 -8.41 -15.91
N ASP A 179 -0.87 -7.12 -15.64
CA ASP A 179 -0.89 -6.07 -16.67
C ASP A 179 0.53 -5.70 -17.11
N LEU A 180 1.00 -6.35 -18.17
CA LEU A 180 2.34 -6.13 -18.72
C LEU A 180 2.56 -4.69 -19.22
N SER A 181 1.51 -4.03 -19.74
CA SER A 181 1.62 -2.65 -20.24
C SER A 181 1.89 -1.68 -19.08
N LEU A 182 1.14 -1.84 -17.99
CA LEU A 182 1.32 -1.06 -16.78
C LEU A 182 2.71 -1.29 -16.16
N MET A 183 3.17 -2.53 -16.09
CA MET A 183 4.50 -2.85 -15.57
C MET A 183 5.61 -2.15 -16.36
N ASN A 184 5.52 -2.16 -17.68
CA ASN A 184 6.47 -1.43 -18.54
C ASN A 184 6.45 0.08 -18.31
N GLN A 185 5.29 0.66 -18.00
CA GLN A 185 5.19 2.09 -17.66
C GLN A 185 5.83 2.38 -16.30
N LEU A 186 5.60 1.54 -15.29
CA LEU A 186 6.22 1.66 -13.98
C LEU A 186 7.76 1.55 -14.09
N ASP A 187 8.26 0.61 -14.89
CA ASP A 187 9.69 0.46 -15.16
C ASP A 187 10.29 1.68 -15.83
N LYS A 188 9.59 2.29 -16.79
CA LYS A 188 10.03 3.53 -17.43
C LYS A 188 10.15 4.67 -16.42
N ILE A 189 9.15 4.83 -15.55
CA ILE A 189 9.15 5.87 -14.50
C ILE A 189 10.30 5.64 -13.51
N GLU A 190 10.48 4.40 -13.03
CA GLU A 190 11.57 4.05 -12.13
C GLU A 190 12.94 4.36 -12.75
N ASN A 191 13.15 3.94 -14.00
CA ASN A 191 14.39 4.17 -14.72
C ASN A 191 14.67 5.66 -14.93
N GLN A 192 13.65 6.49 -15.18
CA GLN A 192 13.80 7.94 -15.29
C GLN A 192 14.29 8.56 -13.96
N MET A 193 13.74 8.13 -12.83
CA MET A 193 14.17 8.59 -11.50
C MET A 193 15.61 8.12 -11.18
N ASN A 194 15.94 6.86 -11.47
CA ASN A 194 17.27 6.30 -11.20
C ASN A 194 18.37 6.94 -12.05
N ARG A 195 18.07 7.27 -13.32
CA ARG A 195 19.02 7.98 -14.20
C ARG A 195 19.42 9.35 -13.67
N LYS A 196 18.51 10.08 -13.02
CA LYS A 196 18.84 11.36 -12.38
C LYS A 196 19.82 11.21 -11.22
N LYS A 197 19.66 10.16 -10.40
CA LYS A 197 20.55 9.88 -9.27
C LYS A 197 21.99 9.56 -9.73
N SER A 198 22.12 8.74 -10.78
CA SER A 198 23.42 8.29 -11.31
C SER A 198 24.27 9.43 -11.90
N LYS A 199 23.68 10.32 -12.72
CA LYS A 199 24.40 11.45 -13.33
C LYS A 199 25.09 12.34 -12.29
N ASN A 200 24.47 12.48 -11.11
CA ASN A 200 24.94 13.41 -10.09
C ASN A 200 26.07 12.80 -9.23
N GLY A 201 26.02 11.48 -8.98
CA GLY A 201 27.13 10.77 -8.33
C GLY A 201 28.41 10.77 -9.17
N LEU A 202 28.28 10.58 -10.48
CA LEU A 202 29.42 10.62 -11.40
C LEU A 202 30.09 12.01 -11.45
N GLY A 203 29.29 13.09 -11.46
CA GLY A 203 29.82 14.46 -11.45
C GLY A 203 30.62 14.80 -10.19
N TYR A 204 30.20 14.30 -9.02
CA TYR A 204 30.92 14.51 -7.76
C TYR A 204 32.28 13.81 -7.77
N ILE A 205 32.31 12.54 -8.21
CA ILE A 205 33.55 11.75 -8.29
C ILE A 205 34.55 12.42 -9.23
N ILE A 206 34.10 12.84 -10.41
CA ILE A 206 34.93 13.55 -11.38
C ILE A 206 35.51 14.83 -10.74
N ARG A 207 34.67 15.65 -10.09
CA ARG A 207 35.14 16.89 -9.46
C ARG A 207 36.12 16.65 -8.31
N TRP A 208 35.92 15.60 -7.52
CA TRP A 208 36.83 15.22 -6.43
C TRP A 208 38.19 14.76 -6.95
N VAL A 209 38.21 13.90 -7.98
CA VAL A 209 39.44 13.41 -8.61
C VAL A 209 40.24 14.54 -9.26
N PHE A 210 39.59 15.43 -10.01
CA PHE A 210 40.27 16.60 -10.58
C PHE A 210 40.79 17.55 -9.50
N GLY A 211 40.02 17.74 -8.42
CA GLY A 211 40.45 18.52 -7.26
C GLY A 211 41.69 17.94 -6.59
N SER A 212 41.75 16.62 -6.39
CA SER A 212 42.92 15.98 -5.76
C SER A 212 44.17 16.05 -6.64
N ILE A 213 44.03 15.87 -7.96
CA ILE A 213 45.16 15.97 -8.90
C ILE A 213 45.71 17.40 -8.93
N ALA A 214 44.84 18.39 -8.99
CA ALA A 214 45.24 19.80 -8.96
C ALA A 214 45.96 20.15 -7.66
N TRP A 215 45.50 19.64 -6.52
CA TRP A 215 46.16 19.83 -5.23
C TRP A 215 47.58 19.26 -5.22
N CYS A 216 47.76 18.02 -5.69
CA CYS A 216 49.08 17.38 -5.77
C CYS A 216 50.06 18.13 -6.69
N LEU A 217 49.57 18.70 -7.80
CA LEU A 217 50.40 19.53 -8.68
C LEU A 217 50.83 20.83 -8.01
N ILE A 218 49.93 21.48 -7.27
CA ILE A 218 50.24 22.71 -6.54
C ILE A 218 51.28 22.45 -5.44
N THR A 219 51.11 21.37 -4.67
CA THR A 219 52.10 21.01 -3.63
C THR A 219 53.44 20.65 -4.24
N TYR A 220 53.47 19.91 -5.34
CA TYR A 220 54.71 19.62 -6.07
C TYR A 220 55.43 20.89 -6.53
N LEU A 221 54.70 21.83 -7.15
CA LEU A 221 55.27 23.11 -7.61
C LEU A 221 55.80 23.95 -6.45
N MET A 222 55.08 24.02 -5.34
CA MET A 222 55.51 24.71 -4.12
C MET A 222 56.80 24.11 -3.54
N ILE A 223 56.90 22.80 -3.52
CA ILE A 223 58.10 22.13 -3.02
C ILE A 223 59.28 22.36 -3.98
N ALA A 224 59.05 22.31 -5.29
CA ALA A 224 60.07 22.58 -6.30
C ALA A 224 60.59 24.02 -6.27
N THR A 225 59.72 25.02 -6.00
CA THR A 225 60.16 26.42 -5.85
C THR A 225 60.97 26.62 -4.58
N ILE A 226 60.57 26.01 -3.46
CA ILE A 226 61.34 26.04 -2.21
C ILE A 226 62.71 25.38 -2.39
N ALA A 227 62.77 24.23 -3.06
CA ALA A 227 64.04 23.55 -3.34
C ALA A 227 65.00 24.41 -4.17
N ARG A 228 64.49 25.15 -5.17
CA ARG A 228 65.28 26.12 -5.95
C ARG A 228 65.81 27.28 -5.11
N ILE A 229 65.01 27.81 -4.18
CA ILE A 229 65.39 28.94 -3.32
C ILE A 229 66.52 28.56 -2.36
N PHE A 230 66.49 27.35 -1.80
CA PHE A 230 67.49 26.88 -0.82
C PHE A 230 68.72 26.22 -1.43
N GLY A 231 68.89 26.27 -2.77
CA GLY A 231 70.07 25.73 -3.44
C GLY A 231 70.26 24.21 -3.27
N ALA A 232 69.19 23.49 -2.93
CA ALA A 232 69.23 22.05 -2.80
C ALA A 232 69.33 21.42 -4.19
N HIS A 233 70.55 21.11 -4.63
CA HIS A 233 70.83 20.41 -5.89
C HIS A 233 70.36 18.93 -5.88
N TRP A 234 69.78 18.46 -4.77
CA TRP A 234 69.32 17.08 -4.60
C TRP A 234 67.80 17.05 -4.45
N TRP A 235 67.10 17.36 -5.54
CA TRP A 235 65.77 16.79 -5.79
C TRP A 235 65.99 15.62 -6.75
N PRO A 236 65.42 14.43 -6.53
CA PRO A 236 65.72 13.30 -7.40
C PRO A 236 64.92 13.45 -8.69
N PHE A 237 65.45 14.23 -9.63
CA PHE A 237 65.40 14.08 -11.09
C PHE A 237 66.37 15.07 -11.71
#